data_AF-A0A9E1NVZ9-F1
#
_entry.id   AF-A0A9E1NVZ9-F1
#
_cell.length_a   1.000
_cell.length_b   1.000
_cell.length_c   1.000
_cell.angle_alpha   90.00
_cell.angle_beta   90.00
_cell.angle_gamma   90.00
#
_symmetry.space_group_name_H-M   'P 1'
#
loop_
_entity.id
_entity.type
_entity.pdbx_description
1 polymer ?
#
loop_
_entity_poly.entity_id
_entity_poly.type
_entity_poly.pdbx_seq_one_letter_code
_entity_poly.pdbx_strand_id
1 'polypeptide(L)' 'SSFVGFVPAGAAKIAILVMIDEPKGIHWGGSVAAPVFKNIGRETLRYLNVPSNDQRVYILDRA' A
#
# COMPACT_ATOMS: atom_id res chain seq x y z
N SER A 1 7.87 15.39 -4.76
CA SER A 1 8.21 14.03 -4.29
C SER A 1 7.26 13.02 -4.93
N SER A 2 7.74 11.88 -5.40
CA SER A 2 6.91 10.88 -6.07
C SER A 2 7.19 9.46 -5.61
N PHE A 3 6.17 8.60 -5.70
CA PHE A 3 6.29 7.17 -5.48
C PHE A 3 5.33 6.44 -6.43
N VAL A 4 5.81 5.37 -7.07
CA VAL A 4 5.02 4.54 -7.98
C VAL A 4 5.19 3.08 -7.61
N GLY A 5 4.12 2.31 -7.73
CA GLY A 5 4.18 0.88 -7.47
C GLY A 5 2.95 0.12 -7.95
N PHE A 6 3.09 -1.21 -7.91
CA PHE A 6 2.07 -2.18 -8.30
C PHE A 6 1.68 -3.00 -7.07
N VAL A 7 0.38 -3.19 -6.86
CA VAL A 7 -0.14 -3.84 -5.65
C VAL A 7 -1.29 -4.81 -6.00
N PRO A 8 -1.38 -6.00 -5.36
CA PRO A 8 -0.38 -6.63 -4.49
C PRO A 8 0.89 -7.07 -5.24
N ALA A 9 2.03 -7.20 -4.54
CA ALA A 9 3.33 -7.45 -5.18
C ALA A 9 3.43 -8.77 -5.96
N GLY A 10 2.79 -9.85 -5.48
CA GLY A 10 2.84 -11.16 -6.13
C GLY A 10 1.89 -11.34 -7.32
N ALA A 11 0.83 -10.53 -7.40
CA ALA A 11 -0.18 -10.60 -8.45
C ALA A 11 -0.88 -9.25 -8.59
N ALA A 12 -0.20 -8.28 -9.21
CA ALA A 12 -0.65 -6.90 -9.29
C ALA A 12 -2.06 -6.79 -9.90
N LYS A 13 -2.91 -6.00 -9.25
CA LYS A 13 -4.26 -5.67 -9.70
C LYS A 13 -4.42 -4.19 -10.02
N ILE A 14 -3.61 -3.34 -9.39
CA ILE A 14 -3.64 -1.89 -9.54
C ILE A 14 -2.21 -1.34 -9.60
N ALA A 15 -2.04 -0.29 -10.38
CA ALA A 15 -0.86 0.58 -10.38
C ALA A 15 -1.25 1.93 -9.75
N ILE A 16 -0.39 2.47 -8.89
CA ILE A 16 -0.65 3.75 -8.22
C ILE A 16 0.59 4.61 -8.37
N LEU A 17 0.40 5.84 -8.86
CA LEU A 17 1.38 6.92 -8.82
C LEU A 17 0.90 7.96 -7.81
N VAL A 18 1.76 8.31 -6.87
CA VAL A 18 1.56 9.44 -5.96
C VAL A 18 2.58 10.51 -6.30
N MET A 19 2.12 11.74 -6.47
CA MET A 19 2.94 12.92 -6.65
C MET A 19 2.53 13.97 -5.63
N ILE A 20 3.49 14.45 -4.85
CA ILE A 20 3.34 15.56 -3.92
C ILE A 20 4.19 16.69 -4.46
N ASP A 21 3.52 17.77 -4.85
CA ASP A 21 4.18 18.99 -5.27
C ASP A 21 4.75 19.75 -4.06
N GLU A 22 5.89 20.40 -4.26
CA GLU A 22 6.59 21.20 -3.25
C GLU A 22 6.53 20.68 -1.78
N PRO A 23 6.95 19.43 -1.50
CA PRO A 23 6.97 18.92 -0.13
C PRO A 23 7.80 19.85 0.75
N LYS A 24 7.39 20.09 2.00
CA LYS A 24 8.17 20.87 2.97
C LYS A 24 8.91 19.92 3.93
N GLY A 25 10.15 20.25 4.31
CA GLY A 25 10.96 19.41 5.19
C GLY A 25 11.67 18.25 4.46
N ILE A 26 11.32 17.00 4.76
CA ILE A 26 11.89 15.84 4.05
C ILE A 26 11.24 15.73 2.67
N HIS A 27 12.00 15.38 1.63
CA HIS A 27 11.51 15.38 0.24
C HIS A 27 11.59 14.01 -0.46
N TRP A 28 12.20 13.01 0.17
CA TRP A 28 12.39 11.68 -0.42
C TRP A 28 11.06 10.98 -0.70
N GLY A 29 10.90 10.44 -1.92
CA GLY A 29 9.70 9.71 -2.36
C GLY A 29 9.26 8.62 -1.38
N GLY A 30 10.23 7.86 -0.87
CA GLY A 30 10.00 6.81 0.13
C GLY A 30 9.47 7.32 1.47
N SER A 31 9.81 8.53 1.88
CA SER A 31 9.38 9.10 3.17
C SER A 31 8.09 9.89 3.06
N VAL A 32 7.87 10.58 1.94
CA VAL A 32 6.76 11.53 1.75
C VAL A 32 5.59 10.90 1.01
N ALA A 33 5.85 10.30 -0.17
CA ALA A 33 4.80 9.79 -1.05
C ALA A 33 4.43 8.31 -0.77
N ALA A 34 5.37 7.50 -0.27
CA ALA A 34 5.10 6.08 0.01
C ALA A 34 4.05 5.82 1.12
N PRO A 35 3.97 6.59 2.22
CA PRO A 35 2.90 6.42 3.20
C PRO A 35 1.51 6.67 2.61
N VAL A 36 1.39 7.65 1.70
CA VAL A 36 0.15 7.93 0.97
C VAL A 36 -0.19 6.76 0.04
N PHE A 37 0.78 6.26 -0.73
CA PHE A 37 0.63 5.05 -1.55
C PHE A 37 0.11 3.87 -0.73
N LYS A 38 0.68 3.63 0.47
CA LYS A 38 0.25 2.55 1.38
C LYS A 38 -1.23 2.68 1.77
N ASN A 39 -1.67 3.88 2.13
CA ASN A 39 -3.05 4.11 2.56
C ASN A 39 -4.03 3.89 1.39
N ILE A 40 -3.74 4.50 0.23
CA ILE A 40 -4.56 4.34 -0.98
C ILE A 40 -4.61 2.88 -1.41
N GLY A 41 -3.46 2.20 -1.50
CA GLY A 41 -3.40 0.80 -1.91
C GLY A 41 -4.19 -0.11 -0.97
N ARG A 42 -4.07 0.07 0.35
CA ARG A 42 -4.80 -0.72 1.35
C ARG A 42 -6.32 -0.55 1.23
N GLU A 43 -6.80 0.68 1.07
CA GLU A 43 -8.23 0.95 0.94
C GLU A 43 -8.78 0.47 -0.39
N THR A 44 -8.04 0.70 -1.48
CA THR A 44 -8.43 0.28 -2.83
C THR A 44 -8.54 -1.23 -2.93
N LEU A 45 -7.56 -1.98 -2.40
CA LEU A 45 -7.63 -3.45 -2.41
C LEU A 45 -8.83 -4.00 -1.62
N ARG A 46 -9.15 -3.41 -0.47
CA ARG A 46 -10.35 -3.78 0.29
C ARG A 46 -11.62 -3.49 -0.49
N TYR A 47 -11.70 -2.30 -1.10
CA TYR A 47 -12.84 -1.93 -1.94
C TYR A 47 -13.03 -2.90 -3.11
N LEU A 48 -11.93 -3.36 -3.71
CA LEU A 48 -11.94 -4.32 -4.81
C LEU A 48 -12.08 -5.79 -4.34
N ASN A 49 -12.28 -6.04 -3.05
CA ASN A 49 -12.34 -7.39 -2.46
C ASN A 49 -11.13 -8.27 -2.83
N VAL A 50 -9.94 -7.67 -3.01
CA VAL A 50 -8.71 -8.44 -3.27
C VAL A 50 -8.28 -9.10 -1.96
N PRO A 51 -8.15 -10.44 -1.90
CA PRO A 51 -7.75 -11.13 -0.68
C PRO A 51 -6.39 -10.65 -0.17
N SER A 52 -6.29 -10.48 1.14
CA SER A 52 -4.98 -10.31 1.78
C SER A 52 -4.26 -11.66 1.79
N ASN A 53 -3.00 -11.68 1.34
CA ASN A 53 -2.15 -12.88 1.48
C ASN A 53 -1.77 -13.18 2.94
N ASP A 54 -2.10 -12.30 3.90
CA ASP A 54 -1.63 -12.38 5.29
C ASP A 54 -2.73 -12.77 6.30
N GLN A 55 -3.76 -13.50 5.85
CA GLN A 55 -4.64 -14.23 6.77
C GLN A 55 -3.96 -15.52 7.25
N ARG A 56 -2.79 -15.41 7.88
CA ARG A 56 -2.42 -16.38 8.92
C ARG A 56 -3.25 -16.03 10.15
N VAL A 57 -4.51 -16.45 10.13
CA VAL A 57 -5.31 -16.52 11.35
C VAL A 57 -4.58 -17.52 12.22
N TYR A 58 -3.88 -17.03 13.26
CA TYR A 58 -3.46 -17.87 14.36
C TYR A 58 -4.76 -18.26 15.06
N ILE A 59 -5.43 -19.29 14.54
CA ILE A 59 -6.39 -20.06 15.32
C ILE A 59 -5.51 -20.63 16.42
N LEU A 60 -5.52 -19.96 17.57
CA LEU A 60 -5.06 -20.56 18.80
C LEU A 60 -5.97 -21.78 18.97
N ASP A 61 -5.50 -22.92 18.50
CA ASP A 61 -5.96 -24.24 18.92
C ASP A 61 -5.76 -24.25 20.44
N ARG A 62 -6.76 -23.72 21.15
CA ARG A 62 -6.95 -23.98 22.56
C ARG A 62 -7.44 -25.41 22.63
N ALA A 63 -6.47 -26.31 22.76
CA ALA A 63 -6.64 -27.53 23.52
C ALA A 63 -7.07 -27.20 24.96
#